data_AF-A0ABD0RWY6-F1
#
_entry.id   AF-A0ABD0RWY6-F1
#
_cell.length_a   1.000
_cell.length_b   1.000
_cell.length_c   1.000
_cell.angle_alpha   90.00
_cell.angle_beta   90.00
_cell.angle_gamma   90.00
#
_symmetry.space_group_name_H-M   'P 1'
#
loop_
_entity.id
_entity.type
_entity.pdbx_description
1 polymer ?
#
loop_
_entity_poly.entity_id
_entity_poly.type
_entity_poly.pdbx_seq_one_letter_code
_entity_poly.pdbx_strand_id
1 'polypeptide(L)' 'FESIPDMLELDHLTVSGDVTFGKQVTLKGTVIIIANHGDRIDIPAGAMLENKIVSGNLRILDH' A
#
# COMPACT_ATOMS: atom_id res chain seq x y z
N PHE A 1 4.00 0.41 8.83
CA PHE A 1 3.52 1.79 8.57
C PHE A 1 4.51 2.77 9.17
N GLU A 2 5.12 3.62 8.36
CA GLU A 2 6.00 4.69 8.85
C GLU A 2 5.22 5.95 9.28
N SER A 3 4.04 6.19 8.72
CA SER A 3 3.07 7.18 9.21
C SER A 3 1.65 6.67 8.99
N ILE A 4 0.68 7.28 9.67
CA ILE A 4 -0.74 7.02 9.39
C ILE A 4 -1.05 7.56 7.97
N PRO A 5 -1.58 6.75 7.05
CA PRO A 5 -1.97 7.21 5.73
C PRO A 5 -3.23 8.09 5.80
N ASP A 6 -3.39 8.97 4.82
CA ASP A 6 -4.65 9.68 4.62
C ASP A 6 -5.71 8.70 4.06
N MET A 7 -6.82 8.59 4.78
CA MET A 7 -7.91 7.65 4.52
C MET A 7 -9.28 8.35 4.54
N LEU A 8 -9.33 9.68 4.43
CA LEU A 8 -10.58 10.46 4.50
C LEU A 8 -11.62 10.01 3.47
N GLU A 9 -11.18 9.61 2.27
CA GLU A 9 -12.04 9.20 1.15
C GLU A 9 -11.97 7.68 0.91
N LEU A 10 -11.64 6.89 1.94
CA LEU A 10 -11.49 5.44 1.83
C LEU A 10 -12.81 4.72 2.12
N ASP A 11 -13.26 3.88 1.19
CA ASP A 11 -14.45 3.05 1.36
C ASP A 11 -14.10 1.65 1.86
N HIS A 12 -13.07 1.03 1.27
CA HIS A 12 -12.66 -0.33 1.59
C HIS A 12 -11.15 -0.51 1.43
N LEU A 13 -10.52 -1.06 2.47
CA LEU A 13 -9.09 -1.42 2.46
C LEU A 13 -8.94 -2.87 2.87
N THR A 14 -8.35 -3.67 1.97
CA THR A 14 -7.90 -5.02 2.28
C THR A 14 -6.39 -5.08 2.06
N VAL A 15 -5.66 -5.55 3.08
CA VAL A 15 -4.22 -5.78 3.01
C VAL A 15 -3.94 -7.21 3.46
N SER A 16 -3.23 -7.97 2.63
CA SER A 16 -2.82 -9.35 2.92
C SER A 16 -1.35 -9.56 2.59
N GLY A 17 -0.62 -10.30 3.42
CA GLY A 17 0.80 -10.61 3.25
C GLY A 17 1.76 -9.55 3.82
N ASP A 18 3.02 -9.59 3.39
CA ASP A 18 4.08 -8.68 3.83
C ASP A 18 4.01 -7.36 3.02
N VAL A 19 3.32 -6.36 3.60
CA VAL A 19 3.11 -5.05 2.99
C VAL A 19 3.59 -3.95 3.94
N THR A 20 4.47 -3.09 3.44
CA THR A 20 4.94 -1.91 4.16
C THR A 20 4.45 -0.65 3.49
N PHE A 21 4.04 0.34 4.30
CA PHE A 21 3.63 1.65 3.84
C PHE A 21 4.62 2.70 4.33
N GLY A 22 5.18 3.45 3.39
CA GLY A 22 6.00 4.63 3.63
C GLY A 22 5.20 5.80 4.22
N LYS A 23 5.85 6.95 4.34
CA LYS A 23 5.24 8.16 4.92
C LYS A 23 4.29 8.86 3.94
N GLN A 24 3.28 9.54 4.46
CA GLN A 24 2.36 10.39 3.66
C GLN A 24 1.67 9.64 2.52
N VAL A 25 1.32 8.37 2.71
CA VAL A 25 0.52 7.61 1.74
C VAL A 25 -0.94 8.07 1.81
N THR A 26 -1.61 8.14 0.66
CA THR A 26 -3.04 8.48 0.55
C THR A 26 -3.81 7.30 -0.07
N LEU A 27 -4.89 6.88 0.57
CA LEU A 27 -5.75 5.77 0.16
C LEU A 27 -7.18 6.28 -0.07
N LYS A 28 -7.75 5.98 -1.24
CA LYS A 28 -9.08 6.46 -1.65
C LYS A 28 -9.90 5.37 -2.33
N GLY A 29 -11.21 5.39 -2.12
CA GLY A 29 -12.17 4.43 -2.68
C GLY A 29 -11.91 3.01 -2.21
N THR A 30 -11.84 2.06 -3.15
CA THR A 30 -11.52 0.65 -2.84
C THR A 30 -10.06 0.34 -3.14
N VAL A 31 -9.28 0.01 -2.12
CA VAL A 31 -7.87 -0.37 -2.24
C VAL A 31 -7.68 -1.80 -1.74
N ILE A 32 -7.12 -2.66 -2.59
CA ILE A 32 -6.82 -4.05 -2.23
C ILE A 32 -5.34 -4.31 -2.50
N ILE A 33 -4.60 -4.77 -1.49
CA ILE A 33 -3.17 -5.05 -1.59
C ILE A 33 -2.93 -6.49 -1.15
N ILE A 34 -2.37 -7.30 -2.05
CA ILE A 34 -2.10 -8.72 -1.81
C ILE A 34 -0.61 -9.01 -2.11
N ALA A 35 0.19 -9.19 -1.07
CA ALA A 35 1.52 -9.77 -1.16
C ALA A 35 1.42 -11.30 -1.01
N ASN A 36 1.93 -12.04 -2.00
CA ASN A 36 1.94 -13.50 -1.94
C ASN A 36 2.99 -14.00 -0.93
N HIS A 37 2.93 -15.28 -0.58
CA HIS A 37 3.89 -15.89 0.33
C HIS A 37 5.32 -15.80 -0.22
N GLY A 38 6.20 -15.10 0.51
CA GLY A 38 7.59 -14.85 0.10
C GLY A 38 7.79 -13.55 -0.70
N ASP A 39 6.71 -12.91 -1.12
CA ASP A 39 6.72 -11.58 -1.72
C ASP A 39 6.57 -10.50 -0.66
N ARG A 40 7.22 -9.36 -0.91
CA ARG A 40 7.08 -8.14 -0.13
C ARG A 40 6.67 -7.01 -1.05
N ILE A 41 5.73 -6.20 -0.59
CA ILE A 41 5.28 -4.99 -1.27
C ILE A 41 5.62 -3.79 -0.40
N ASP A 42 6.51 -2.94 -0.88
CA ASP A 42 6.82 -1.67 -0.25
C ASP A 42 6.11 -0.54 -1.01
N ILE A 43 5.10 0.06 -0.36
CA ILE A 43 4.40 1.25 -0.87
C ILE A 43 5.26 2.48 -0.54
N PRO A 44 5.77 3.21 -1.55
CA PRO A 44 6.69 4.32 -1.34
C PRO A 44 6.02 5.49 -0.60
N ALA A 45 6.85 6.33 0.01
CA ALA A 45 6.37 7.56 0.63
C ALA A 45 5.70 8.48 -0.42
N GLY A 46 4.59 9.10 -0.05
CA GLY A 46 3.79 9.96 -0.94
C GLY A 46 2.94 9.22 -1.97
N ALA A 47 2.88 7.88 -1.93
CA ALA A 47 2.05 7.12 -2.86
C ALA A 47 0.55 7.41 -2.69
N MET A 48 -0.15 7.57 -3.81
CA MET A 48 -1.61 7.72 -3.84
C MET A 48 -2.26 6.51 -4.52
N LEU A 49 -3.05 5.75 -3.75
CA LEU A 49 -3.79 4.59 -4.24
C LEU A 49 -5.29 4.91 -4.22
N GLU A 50 -5.86 5.04 -5.40
CA GLU A 50 -7.30 5.30 -5.59
C GLU A 50 -7.91 4.25 -6.50
N ASN A 51 -8.89 3.50 -5.98
CA ASN A 51 -9.59 2.45 -6.73
C ASN A 51 -8.62 1.45 -7.38
N LYS A 52 -7.59 1.03 -6.64
CA LYS A 52 -6.50 0.18 -7.14
C LYS A 52 -6.45 -1.18 -6.46
N ILE A 53 -6.08 -2.18 -7.26
CA ILE A 53 -5.69 -3.50 -6.79
C ILE A 53 -4.19 -3.64 -7.04
N VAL A 54 -3.42 -3.86 -5.98
CA VAL A 54 -1.96 -4.05 -6.01
C VAL A 54 -1.67 -5.50 -5.63
N SER A 55 -0.96 -6.23 -6.50
CA SER A 55 -0.54 -7.60 -6.23
C SER A 55 0.82 -7.92 -6.83
N GLY A 56 1.55 -8.86 -6.22
CA GLY A 56 2.84 -9.36 -6.70
C GLY A 56 4.03 -9.00 -5.80
N ASN A 57 5.22 -8.93 -6.40
CA ASN A 57 6.47 -8.55 -5.73
C ASN A 57 6.86 -7.12 -6.15
N LEU A 58 6.84 -6.17 -5.20
CA LEU A 58 7.28 -4.80 -5.45
C LEU A 58 8.27 -4.40 -4.34
N ARG A 59 9.56 -4.58 -4.62
CA ARG A 59 10.64 -4.15 -3.72
C ARG A 59 11.21 -2.82 -4.19
N ILE A 60 11.19 -1.83 -3.31
CA ILE A 60 11.89 -0.55 -3.49
C ILE A 60 13.11 -0.58 -2.59
N LEU A 61 14.29 -0.40 -3.17
CA LEU A 61 15.57 -0.31 -2.45
C LEU A 61 16.01 1.15 -2.51
N ASP A 62 16.23 1.78 -1.34
CA ASP A 62 16.84 3.11 -1.24
C ASP A 62 18.27 3.08 -1.80
N HIS A 63 18.69 4.16 -2.49
CA HIS A 63 20.08 4.42 -2.91
C HIS A 63 20.58 5.71 -2.27
#